data_AF-A0A7S3M9M3-F1
#
_entry.id   AF-A0A7S3M9M3-F1
#
_cell.length_a   1.000
_cell.length_b   1.000
_cell.length_c   1.000
_cell.angle_alpha   90.00
_cell.angle_beta   90.00
_cell.angle_gamma   90.00
#
_symmetry.space_group_name_H-M   'P 1'
#
loop_
_entity.id
_entity.type
_entity.pdbx_description
1 polymer ?
#
loop_
_entity_poly.entity_id
_entity_poly.type
_entity_poly.pdbx_seq_one_letter_code
_entity_poly.pdbx_strand_id
1 'polypeptide(L)'
;YLNKYNATYWSNRSAAYMGLNEPLKAMKDAEICRQLKPDWTRGCYRLAVARLALKQYEDAAVAAFEGVKLDDKNTELKELMQRAVKLGQEEHKKNLAEKS
;
A
#
# COMPACT_ATOMS: atom_id res chain seq x y z
N TYR A 1 12.93 2.59 25.20
CA TYR A 1 13.77 2.27 24.03
C TYR A 1 12.89 1.76 22.91
N LEU A 2 12.63 2.56 21.89
CA LEU A 2 11.91 2.09 20.69
C LEU A 2 12.87 1.25 19.84
N ASN A 3 12.57 -0.04 19.70
CA ASN A 3 13.34 -0.94 18.84
C ASN A 3 13.05 -0.61 17.37
N LYS A 4 13.94 0.17 16.76
CA LYS A 4 13.92 0.55 15.33
C LYS A 4 14.03 -0.65 14.36
N TYR A 5 14.20 -1.87 14.85
CA TYR A 5 14.18 -3.09 14.04
C TYR A 5 12.85 -3.86 14.14
N ASN A 6 11.84 -3.27 14.78
CA ASN A 6 10.52 -3.89 14.90
C ASN A 6 9.61 -3.43 13.75
N ALA A 7 9.17 -4.37 12.91
CA ALA A 7 8.21 -4.12 11.84
C ALA A 7 6.93 -3.41 12.35
N THR A 8 6.49 -3.69 13.58
CA THR A 8 5.33 -3.02 14.21
C THR A 8 5.55 -1.52 14.39
N TYR A 9 6.76 -1.08 14.75
CA TYR A 9 7.07 0.34 14.87
C TYR A 9 6.89 1.06 13.53
N TRP A 10 7.51 0.52 12.48
CA TRP A 10 7.42 1.08 11.13
C TRP A 10 5.99 1.04 10.59
N SER A 11 5.25 -0.03 10.83
CA SER A 11 3.82 -0.12 10.49
C SER A 11 2.98 0.97 11.19
N ASN A 12 3.20 1.20 12.48
CA ASN A 12 2.45 2.21 13.24
C ASN A 12 2.81 3.63 12.79
N ARG A 13 4.09 3.88 12.52
CA ARG A 13 4.54 5.18 12.02
C ARG A 13 4.06 5.46 10.60
N SER A 14 4.03 4.44 9.74
CA SER A 14 3.38 4.49 8.43
C SER A 14 1.91 4.90 8.54
N ALA A 15 1.17 4.28 9.46
CA ALA A 15 -0.22 4.64 9.73
C ALA A 15 -0.40 6.09 10.21
N ALA A 16 0.50 6.56 11.08
CA ALA A 16 0.49 7.93 11.56
C ALA A 16 0.77 8.93 10.43
N TYR A 17 1.75 8.66 9.56
CA TYR A 17 2.02 9.49 8.39
C TYR A 17 0.85 9.52 7.40
N MET A 18 0.12 8.41 7.23
CA MET A 18 -1.13 8.43 6.47
C MET A 18 -2.18 9.35 7.10
N GLY A 19 -2.32 9.32 8.44
CA GLY A 19 -3.22 10.23 9.16
C GLY A 19 -2.83 11.71 9.06
N LEU A 20 -1.53 11.99 8.85
CA LEU A 20 -1.00 13.34 8.62
C LEU A 20 -1.02 13.76 7.14
N ASN A 21 -1.62 12.96 6.25
CA ASN A 21 -1.61 13.18 4.80
C ASN A 21 -0.19 13.30 4.21
N GLU A 22 0.76 12.53 4.75
CA GLU A 22 2.15 12.43 4.27
C GLU A 22 2.43 11.05 3.64
N PRO A 23 1.78 10.70 2.51
CA PRO A 23 1.77 9.33 1.99
C PRO A 23 3.15 8.85 1.52
N LEU A 24 4.04 9.76 1.09
CA LEU A 24 5.41 9.39 0.71
C LEU A 24 6.24 8.89 1.91
N LYS A 25 6.08 9.50 3.09
CA LYS A 25 6.75 9.03 4.30
C LYS A 25 6.13 7.72 4.78
N ALA A 26 4.80 7.60 4.69
CA ALA A 26 4.10 6.36 5.00
C ALA A 26 4.55 5.19 4.12
N MET A 27 4.76 5.43 2.83
CA MET A 27 5.26 4.44 1.88
C MET A 27 6.65 3.93 2.29
N LYS A 28 7.60 4.83 2.57
CA LYS A 28 8.96 4.46 2.99
C LYS A 28 8.95 3.61 4.26
N ASP A 29 8.12 3.97 5.24
CA ASP A 29 7.97 3.19 6.46
C ASP A 29 7.36 1.81 6.20
N ALA A 30 6.38 1.73 5.30
CA ALA A 30 5.78 0.46 4.91
C ALA A 30 6.76 -0.45 4.16
N GLU A 31 7.64 0.10 3.31
CA GLU A 31 8.71 -0.66 2.64
C GLU A 31 9.68 -1.27 3.67
N ILE A 32 10.11 -0.50 4.67
CA ILE A 32 10.95 -1.01 5.76
C ILE A 32 10.23 -2.10 6.55
N CYS A 33 8.93 -1.91 6.85
CA CYS A 33 8.11 -2.91 7.51
C CYS A 33 8.11 -4.25 6.74
N ARG A 34 7.98 -4.20 5.41
CA ARG A 34 8.02 -5.40 4.55
C ARG A 34 9.39 -6.03 4.45
N GLN A 35 10.47 -5.25 4.47
CA GLN A 35 11.83 -5.77 4.51
C GLN A 35 12.11 -6.52 5.82
N LEU A 36 11.63 -5.98 6.94
CA LEU A 36 11.81 -6.58 8.25
C LEU A 36 10.93 -7.81 8.48
N LYS A 37 9.72 -7.83 7.89
CA LYS A 37 8.76 -8.92 8.06
C LYS A 37 7.98 -9.18 6.75
N PRO A 38 8.57 -9.97 5.81
CA PRO A 38 8.00 -10.17 4.48
C PRO A 38 6.72 -11.02 4.48
N ASP A 39 6.50 -11.83 5.51
CA ASP A 39 5.34 -12.71 5.71
C ASP A 39 4.17 -12.01 6.42
N TRP A 40 4.21 -10.68 6.55
CA TRP A 40 3.19 -9.93 7.28
C TRP A 40 2.26 -9.12 6.38
N THR A 41 1.02 -9.59 6.30
CA THR A 41 -0.08 -8.97 5.53
C THR A 41 -0.29 -7.49 5.84
N ARG A 42 -0.08 -7.06 7.09
CA ARG A 42 -0.23 -5.66 7.49
C ARG A 42 0.83 -4.75 6.84
N GLY A 43 2.04 -5.24 6.59
CA GLY A 43 3.06 -4.49 5.86
C GLY A 43 2.66 -4.24 4.40
N CYS A 44 2.15 -5.29 3.74
CA CYS A 44 1.58 -5.20 2.39
C CYS A 44 0.41 -4.21 2.33
N TYR A 45 -0.51 -4.28 3.30
CA TYR A 45 -1.65 -3.37 3.38
C TYR A 45 -1.21 -1.91 3.52
N ARG A 46 -0.29 -1.61 4.45
CA ARG A 46 0.22 -0.24 4.64
C ARG A 46 0.86 0.32 3.37
N LEU A 47 1.65 -0.51 2.68
CA LEU A 47 2.31 -0.11 1.44
C LEU A 47 1.29 0.16 0.33
N ALA A 48 0.32 -0.72 0.15
CA ALA A 48 -0.73 -0.57 -0.85
C ALA A 48 -1.57 0.68 -0.60
N VAL A 49 -1.96 0.96 0.65
CA VAL A 49 -2.69 2.19 1.01
C VAL A 49 -1.87 3.45 0.71
N ALA A 50 -0.59 3.47 1.06
CA ALA A 50 0.28 4.62 0.81
C ALA A 50 0.47 4.87 -0.69
N ARG A 51 0.72 3.81 -1.49
CA ARG A 51 0.84 3.90 -2.95
C ARG A 51 -0.45 4.33 -3.63
N LEU A 52 -1.60 3.85 -3.14
CA LEU A 52 -2.91 4.29 -3.61
C LEU A 52 -3.09 5.81 -3.42
N ALA A 53 -2.70 6.34 -2.26
CA ALA A 53 -2.75 7.78 -1.98
C ALA A 53 -1.77 8.60 -2.84
N LEU A 54 -0.66 8.00 -3.27
CA LEU A 54 0.28 8.58 -4.23
C LEU A 54 -0.17 8.42 -5.69
N LYS A 55 -1.35 7.85 -5.95
CA LYS A 55 -1.86 7.49 -7.28
C LYS A 55 -0.97 6.53 -8.07
N GLN A 56 -0.12 5.78 -7.36
CA GLN A 56 0.70 4.71 -7.94
C GLN A 56 -0.14 3.42 -7.98
N TYR A 57 -1.18 3.43 -8.82
CA TYR A 57 -2.24 2.41 -8.76
C TYR A 57 -1.77 1.00 -9.09
N GLU A 58 -0.87 0.84 -10.06
CA GLU A 58 -0.30 -0.46 -10.42
C GLU A 58 0.51 -1.04 -9.25
N ASP A 59 1.43 -0.24 -8.72
CA ASP A 59 2.26 -0.63 -7.58
C ASP A 59 1.44 -0.88 -6.30
N ALA A 60 0.31 -0.20 -6.14
CA ALA A 60 -0.64 -0.44 -5.05
C ALA A 60 -1.35 -1.78 -5.21
N ALA A 61 -1.80 -2.12 -6.43
CA ALA A 61 -2.42 -3.39 -6.73
C ALA A 61 -1.45 -4.56 -6.52
N VAL A 62 -0.20 -4.42 -6.95
CA VAL A 62 0.86 -5.42 -6.73
C VAL A 62 1.10 -5.64 -5.24
N ALA A 63 1.28 -4.57 -4.46
CA ALA A 63 1.50 -4.68 -3.02
C ALA A 63 0.32 -5.35 -2.29
N ALA A 64 -0.91 -5.04 -2.69
CA ALA A 64 -2.11 -5.67 -2.14
C ALA A 64 -2.19 -7.15 -2.51
N PHE A 65 -1.92 -7.49 -3.77
CA PHE A 65 -1.90 -8.87 -4.27
C PHE A 65 -0.86 -9.74 -3.56
N GLU A 66 0.34 -9.22 -3.31
CA GLU A 66 1.34 -9.92 -2.50
C GLU A 66 0.83 -10.20 -1.09
N GLY A 67 0.05 -9.29 -0.50
CA GLY A 67 -0.64 -9.53 0.76
C GLY A 67 -1.71 -10.63 0.67
N VAL A 68 -2.51 -10.64 -0.40
CA VAL A 68 -3.51 -11.70 -0.64
C VAL A 68 -2.86 -13.07 -0.83
N LYS A 69 -1.65 -13.14 -1.41
CA LYS A 69 -0.88 -14.39 -1.49
C LYS A 69 -0.46 -14.94 -0.12
N LEU A 70 -0.25 -14.06 0.86
CA LEU A 70 0.08 -14.45 2.23
C LEU A 70 -1.16 -14.90 3.02
N ASP A 71 -2.30 -14.25 2.77
CA ASP A 71 -3.59 -14.57 3.39
C ASP A 71 -4.71 -14.35 2.38
N ASP A 72 -5.15 -15.44 1.76
CA ASP A 72 -6.17 -15.43 0.72
C ASP A 72 -7.57 -15.16 1.27
N LYS A 73 -7.77 -15.19 2.60
CA LYS A 73 -9.04 -14.86 3.25
C LYS A 73 -9.12 -13.40 3.66
N ASN A 74 -8.03 -12.64 3.50
CA ASN A 74 -8.01 -11.22 3.83
C ASN A 74 -8.86 -10.40 2.84
N THR A 75 -10.09 -10.10 3.24
CA THR A 75 -11.04 -9.32 2.43
C THR A 75 -10.56 -7.89 2.21
N GLU A 76 -9.94 -7.29 3.21
CA GLU A 76 -9.44 -5.91 3.16
C GLU A 76 -8.38 -5.71 2.06
N LEU A 77 -7.45 -6.66 1.94
CA LEU A 77 -6.44 -6.65 0.88
C LEU A 77 -7.04 -6.91 -0.50
N LYS A 78 -8.04 -7.80 -0.61
CA LYS A 78 -8.76 -8.04 -1.88
C LYS A 78 -9.49 -6.78 -2.35
N GLU A 79 -10.20 -6.12 -1.45
CA GLU A 79 -10.90 -4.87 -1.74
C GLU A 79 -9.93 -3.76 -2.13
N LEU A 80 -8.81 -3.64 -1.42
CA LEU A 80 -7.77 -2.66 -1.73
C LEU A 80 -7.15 -2.90 -3.11
N MET A 81 -6.87 -4.16 -3.46
CA MET A 81 -6.38 -4.55 -4.79
C MET A 81 -7.40 -4.17 -5.88
N GLN A 82 -8.68 -4.53 -5.70
CA GLN A 82 -9.73 -4.19 -6.66
C GLN A 82 -9.89 -2.68 -6.83
N ARG A 83 -9.82 -1.93 -5.73
CA ARG A 83 -9.86 -0.46 -5.75
C ARG A 83 -8.68 0.13 -6.52
N ALA A 84 -7.47 -0.38 -6.31
CA ALA A 84 -6.27 0.06 -7.02
C ALA A 84 -6.41 -0.18 -8.53
N VAL A 85 -6.83 -1.38 -8.94
CA VAL A 85 -7.04 -1.71 -10.36
C VAL A 85 -8.09 -0.79 -10.99
N LYS A 86 -9.24 -0.59 -10.31
CA LYS A 86 -10.31 0.28 -10.82
C LYS A 86 -9.82 1.71 -11.04
N LEU A 87 -9.13 2.30 -10.05
CA LEU A 87 -8.61 3.66 -10.16
C LEU A 87 -7.55 3.79 -11.27
N GLY A 88 -6.67 2.80 -11.41
CA GLY A 88 -5.69 2.77 -12.50
C GLY A 88 -6.34 2.72 -13.88
N GLN A 89 -7.40 1.94 -14.05
CA GLN A 89 -8.16 1.89 -15.31
C GLN A 89 -8.87 3.22 -15.60
N GLU A 90 -9.46 3.85 -14.59
CA GLU A 90 -10.13 5.15 -14.75
C GLU A 90 -9.14 6.26 -15.13
N GLU A 91 -7.97 6.31 -14.49
CA GLU A 91 -6.92 7.26 -14.83
C GLU A 91 -6.38 7.02 -16.25
N HIS A 92 -6.14 5.76 -16.62
CA HIS A 92 -5.71 5.43 -17.97
C HIS A 92 -6.72 5.86 -19.04
N LYS A 93 -8.01 5.62 -18.81
CA LYS A 93 -9.09 6.06 -19.72
C LYS A 93 -9.15 7.58 -19.85
N LYS A 94 -9.03 8.32 -18.74
CA LYS A 94 -8.99 9.80 -18.75
C LYS A 94 -7.81 10.31 -19.57
N ASN A 95 -6.63 9.76 -19.32
CA ASN A 95 -5.41 10.12 -20.05
C ASN A 95 -5.50 9.84 -21.57
N LEU A 96 -6.26 8.81 -21.98
CA LEU A 96 -6.53 8.55 -23.40
C LEU A 96 -7.49 9.58 -24.00
N ALA A 97 -8.58 9.92 -23.27
CA ALA A 97 -9.57 10.89 -23.72
C ALA A 97 -9.02 12.33 -23.77
N GLU A 98 -8.07 12.69 -22.90
CA GLU A 98 -7.40 14.00 -22.94
C GLU A 98 -6.41 14.13 -24.12
N LYS A 99 -5.97 13.00 -24.68
CA LYS A 99 -5.02 12.95 -25.81
C LYS A 99 -5.71 12.82 -27.17
N SER A 100 -7.01 12.54 -27.21
CA SER A 100 -7.84 12.45 -28.42
C SER A 100 -8.50 13.79 -28.73
#